data_AF-A0A9E2CAJ2-F1
#
_entry.id   AF-A0A9E2CAJ2-F1
#
_cell.length_a   1.000
_cell.length_b   1.000
_cell.length_c   1.000
_cell.angle_alpha   90.00
_cell.angle_beta   90.00
_cell.angle_gamma   90.00
#
_symmetry.space_group_name_H-M   'P 1'
#
loop_
_entity.id
_entity.type
_entity.pdbx_description
1 polymer ?
#
loop_
_entity_poly.entity_id
_entity_poly.type
_entity_poly.pdbx_seq_one_letter_code
_entity_poly.pdbx_strand_id
1 'polypeptide(L)'
;MIDFVNFWSVKTNITVHQFVSWLGISAVKFNEWKKRYGKVNEHNNQIPRDNWLMEWEKKAILDFYALHLDEGYRRLSFMMLDEDIVAVSSSSVYRVLFDAGVMRKWDRKHSKKGTGFIQPLISHEHWHIDVSYINLRYVLLFVYHTGWIQQIYCTLKKFGSVLN
;
A
#
# COMPACT_ATOMS: atom_id res chain seq x y z
N MET A 1 -6.24 30.31 -11.41
CA MET A 1 -7.00 29.52 -12.42
C MET A 1 -8.13 30.34 -13.03
N ILE A 2 -9.01 30.94 -12.24
CA ILE A 2 -10.11 31.78 -12.76
C ILE A 2 -9.59 33.02 -13.48
N ASP A 3 -8.61 33.71 -12.90
CA ASP A 3 -7.99 34.89 -13.53
C ASP A 3 -7.30 34.56 -14.84
N PHE A 4 -6.65 33.40 -14.91
CA PHE A 4 -6.01 32.92 -16.12
C PHE A 4 -7.03 32.73 -17.25
N VAL A 5 -8.15 32.06 -16.97
CA VAL A 5 -9.21 31.83 -17.96
C VAL A 5 -9.85 33.15 -18.39
N ASN A 6 -10.14 34.06 -17.46
CA ASN A 6 -10.73 35.36 -17.77
C ASN A 6 -9.79 36.25 -18.60
N PHE A 7 -8.51 36.29 -18.24
CA PHE A 7 -7.49 37.07 -18.94
C PHE A 7 -7.32 36.61 -20.39
N TRP A 8 -7.21 35.30 -20.61
CA TRP A 8 -7.03 34.76 -21.95
C TRP A 8 -8.30 34.81 -22.79
N SER A 9 -9.47 34.62 -22.18
CA SER A 9 -10.77 34.76 -22.87
C SER A 9 -10.93 36.15 -23.50
N VAL A 10 -10.56 37.21 -22.77
CA VAL A 10 -10.58 38.60 -23.29
C VAL A 10 -9.56 38.79 -24.41
N LYS A 11 -8.35 38.25 -24.24
CA LYS A 11 -7.24 38.47 -25.19
C LYS A 11 -7.43 37.71 -26.52
N THR A 12 -8.05 36.54 -26.50
CA THR A 12 -8.26 35.70 -27.69
C THR A 12 -9.67 35.83 -28.27
N ASN A 13 -10.56 36.57 -27.60
CA ASN A 13 -11.98 36.67 -27.94
C ASN A 13 -12.70 35.30 -27.98
N ILE A 14 -12.19 34.32 -27.25
CA ILE A 14 -12.78 32.99 -27.10
C ILE A 14 -13.66 32.98 -25.87
N THR A 15 -14.83 32.35 -25.94
CA THR A 15 -15.73 32.28 -24.79
C THR A 15 -15.10 31.47 -23.64
N VAL A 16 -15.34 31.92 -22.40
CA VAL A 16 -14.88 31.20 -21.19
C VAL A 16 -15.32 29.73 -21.19
N HIS A 17 -16.53 29.44 -21.67
CA HIS A 17 -17.06 28.09 -21.74
C HIS A 17 -16.23 27.17 -22.67
N GLN A 18 -15.90 27.65 -23.87
CA GLN A 18 -15.05 26.90 -24.81
C GLN A 18 -13.64 26.71 -24.25
N PHE A 19 -13.07 27.75 -23.64
CA PHE A 19 -11.73 27.70 -23.06
C PHE A 19 -11.63 26.70 -21.90
N VAL A 20 -12.61 26.69 -21.00
CA VAL A 20 -12.71 25.74 -19.88
C VAL A 20 -12.91 24.30 -20.37
N SER A 21 -13.70 24.12 -21.43
CA SER A 21 -13.88 22.82 -22.08
C SER A 21 -12.57 22.29 -22.66
N TRP A 22 -11.77 23.13 -23.31
CA TRP A 22 -10.45 22.72 -23.84
C TRP A 22 -9.45 22.39 -22.75
N LEU A 23 -9.56 23.03 -21.58
CA LEU A 23 -8.77 22.69 -20.39
C LEU A 23 -9.22 21.39 -19.71
N GLY A 24 -10.28 20.73 -20.21
CA GLY A 24 -10.78 19.47 -19.65
C GLY A 24 -11.50 19.63 -18.31
N ILE A 25 -11.97 20.84 -17.97
CA ILE A 25 -12.67 21.12 -16.72
C ILE A 25 -14.16 21.20 -17.00
N SER A 26 -14.99 20.56 -16.17
CA SER A 26 -16.44 20.67 -16.31
C SER A 26 -16.91 22.09 -15.97
N ALA A 27 -17.91 22.59 -16.71
CA ALA A 27 -18.49 23.90 -16.46
C ALA A 27 -19.01 24.04 -15.01
N VAL A 28 -19.54 22.95 -14.44
CA VAL A 28 -20.01 22.89 -13.05
C VAL A 28 -18.86 23.19 -12.08
N LYS A 29 -17.73 22.48 -12.20
CA LYS A 29 -16.57 22.65 -11.33
C LYS A 29 -15.96 24.05 -11.46
N PHE A 30 -15.89 24.59 -12.67
CA PHE A 30 -15.43 25.96 -12.89
C PHE A 30 -16.35 27.00 -12.23
N ASN A 31 -17.66 26.81 -12.32
CA ASN A 31 -18.64 27.69 -11.66
C ASN A 31 -18.58 27.59 -10.13
N GLU A 32 -18.36 26.39 -9.57
CA GLU A 32 -18.10 26.22 -8.13
C GLU A 32 -16.85 26.96 -7.68
N TRP A 33 -15.76 26.85 -8.45
CA TRP A 33 -14.54 27.62 -8.18
C TRP A 33 -14.81 29.12 -8.27
N LYS A 34 -15.59 29.58 -9.26
CA LYS A 34 -15.98 30.99 -9.40
C LYS A 34 -16.75 31.49 -8.18
N LYS A 35 -17.68 30.69 -7.65
CA LYS A 35 -18.43 31.02 -6.41
C LYS A 35 -17.52 31.11 -5.17
N ARG A 36 -16.40 30.38 -5.15
CA ARG A 36 -15.43 30.37 -4.06
C ARG A 36 -14.23 31.29 -4.28
N TYR A 37 -14.14 31.93 -5.43
CA TYR A 37 -13.02 32.79 -5.77
C TYR A 37 -12.95 33.98 -4.81
N GLY A 38 -11.77 34.22 -4.23
CA GLY A 38 -11.57 35.25 -3.21
C GLY A 38 -12.03 34.89 -1.79
N LYS A 39 -12.59 33.71 -1.56
CA LYS A 39 -12.89 33.22 -0.20
C LYS A 39 -11.66 32.54 0.41
N VAL A 40 -11.42 32.77 1.70
CA VAL A 40 -10.40 32.05 2.45
C VAL A 40 -10.77 30.56 2.45
N ASN A 41 -9.80 29.70 2.12
CA ASN A 41 -9.98 28.26 2.25
C ASN A 41 -9.91 27.91 3.73
N GLU A 42 -11.07 27.85 4.37
CA GLU A 42 -11.24 27.07 5.58
C GLU A 42 -11.04 25.60 5.18
N HIS A 43 -9.84 25.08 5.40
CA HIS A 43 -9.66 23.64 5.39
C HIS A 43 -10.68 23.06 6.36
N ASN A 44 -11.33 21.96 5.98
CA ASN A 44 -11.99 21.09 6.95
C ASN A 44 -10.88 20.57 7.87
N ASN A 45 -10.45 21.40 8.82
CA ASN A 45 -9.57 20.99 9.89
C ASN A 45 -10.28 19.88 10.67
N GLN A 46 -9.53 19.17 11.49
CA GLN A 46 -10.10 18.09 12.28
C GLN A 46 -11.11 18.66 13.28
N ILE A 47 -12.38 18.71 12.89
CA ILE A 47 -13.49 19.06 13.77
C ILE A 47 -13.61 17.88 14.74
N PRO A 48 -13.40 18.09 16.06
CA PRO A 48 -13.56 17.02 17.04
C PRO A 48 -14.98 16.47 16.90
N ARG A 49 -15.09 15.16 16.69
CA ARG A 49 -16.39 14.48 16.71
C ARG A 49 -16.58 13.82 18.07
N ASP A 50 -17.82 13.69 18.50
CA ASP A 50 -18.20 13.12 19.81
C ASP A 50 -17.69 11.68 20.04
N ASN A 51 -17.23 11.00 18.98
CA ASN A 51 -16.69 9.65 19.02
C ASN A 51 -15.16 9.58 19.10
N TRP A 52 -14.50 10.71 19.38
CA TRP A 52 -13.06 10.74 19.57
C TRP A 52 -12.69 10.20 20.94
N LEU A 53 -11.70 9.31 20.95
CA LEU A 53 -11.15 8.78 22.20
C LEU A 53 -10.52 9.91 23.00
N MET A 54 -10.97 10.04 24.23
CA MET A 54 -10.37 10.90 25.24
C MET A 54 -8.98 10.37 25.61
N GLU A 55 -8.15 11.26 26.14
CA GLU A 55 -6.76 10.89 26.46
C GLU A 55 -6.67 9.83 27.57
N TRP A 56 -7.64 9.83 28.50
CA TRP A 56 -7.72 8.79 29.53
C TRP A 56 -8.09 7.42 28.95
N GLU A 57 -8.94 7.35 27.92
CA GLU A 57 -9.32 6.09 27.27
C GLU A 57 -8.10 5.48 26.55
N LYS A 58 -7.32 6.31 25.86
CA LYS A 58 -6.08 5.86 25.22
C LYS A 58 -5.09 5.34 26.25
N LYS A 59 -4.97 6.03 27.38
CA LYS A 59 -4.10 5.60 28.48
C LYS A 59 -4.55 4.26 29.06
N ALA A 60 -5.85 4.09 29.34
CA ALA A 60 -6.40 2.83 29.82
C ALA A 60 -6.13 1.67 28.85
N ILE A 61 -6.26 1.90 27.54
CA ILE A 61 -5.93 0.90 26.50
C ILE A 61 -4.44 0.51 26.56
N LEU A 62 -3.53 1.47 26.73
CA LEU A 62 -2.09 1.21 26.79
C LEU A 62 -1.70 0.47 28.08
N ASP A 63 -2.25 0.90 29.21
CA ASP A 63 -2.02 0.27 30.51
C ASP A 63 -2.55 -1.18 30.50
N PHE A 64 -3.72 -1.41 29.91
CA PHE A 64 -4.29 -2.75 29.77
C PHE A 64 -3.49 -3.64 28.83
N TYR A 65 -2.98 -3.09 27.72
CA TYR A 65 -2.10 -3.81 26.79
C TYR A 65 -0.76 -4.19 27.45
N ALA A 66 -0.21 -3.35 28.31
CA ALA A 66 1.03 -3.64 29.04
C ALA A 66 0.88 -4.83 30.01
N LEU A 67 -0.33 -5.07 30.53
CA LEU A 67 -0.64 -6.25 31.35
C LEU A 67 -0.91 -7.51 30.51
N HIS A 68 -1.25 -7.36 29.23
CA HIS A 68 -1.70 -8.44 28.33
C HIS A 68 -0.89 -8.46 27.02
N LEU A 69 0.44 -8.51 27.11
CA LEU A 69 1.35 -8.45 25.94
C LEU A 69 1.23 -9.65 24.98
N ASP A 70 0.66 -10.75 25.46
CA ASP A 70 0.48 -11.99 24.71
C ASP A 70 -0.74 -11.93 23.78
N GLU A 71 -1.61 -10.95 24.04
CA GLU A 71 -2.93 -10.86 23.45
C GLU A 71 -2.96 -9.91 22.26
N GLY A 72 -3.65 -10.33 21.20
CA GLY A 72 -3.87 -9.48 20.03
C GLY A 72 -4.86 -8.35 20.35
N TYR A 73 -4.67 -7.18 19.73
CA TYR A 73 -5.52 -5.99 19.91
C TYR A 73 -7.04 -6.25 19.78
N ARG A 74 -7.44 -7.23 18.96
CA ARG A 74 -8.86 -7.60 18.76
C ARG A 74 -9.43 -8.39 19.93
N ARG A 75 -8.64 -9.24 20.59
CA ARG A 75 -9.07 -9.93 21.81
C ARG A 75 -9.09 -8.95 22.98
N LEU A 76 -8.07 -8.09 23.05
CA LEU A 76 -7.98 -7.00 24.00
C LEU A 76 -9.25 -6.12 24.03
N SER A 77 -9.80 -5.76 22.85
CA SER A 77 -11.02 -4.94 22.80
C SER A 77 -12.25 -5.58 23.42
N PHE A 78 -12.37 -6.92 23.33
CA PHE A 78 -13.48 -7.63 23.98
C PHE A 78 -13.21 -7.81 25.48
N MET A 79 -11.97 -8.08 25.87
CA MET A 79 -11.61 -8.16 27.30
C MET A 79 -11.85 -6.84 28.02
N MET A 80 -11.44 -5.71 27.44
CA MET A 80 -11.69 -4.38 28.02
C MET A 80 -13.19 -4.05 28.10
N LEU A 81 -14.00 -4.62 27.22
CA LEU A 81 -15.46 -4.48 27.27
C LEU A 81 -16.06 -5.33 28.38
N ASP A 82 -15.60 -6.59 28.52
CA ASP A 82 -16.07 -7.52 29.54
C ASP A 82 -15.64 -7.11 30.96
N GLU A 83 -14.47 -6.48 31.10
CA GLU A 83 -13.92 -5.97 32.36
C GLU A 83 -14.36 -4.53 32.68
N ASP A 84 -15.26 -3.95 31.87
CA ASP A 84 -15.82 -2.60 32.05
C ASP A 84 -14.75 -1.47 32.14
N ILE A 85 -13.70 -1.59 31.33
CA ILE A 85 -12.58 -0.63 31.29
C ILE A 85 -12.85 0.47 30.28
N VAL A 86 -12.98 0.10 28.99
CA VAL A 86 -13.16 1.02 27.86
C VAL A 86 -13.93 0.30 26.75
N ALA A 87 -15.05 0.88 26.30
CA ALA A 87 -15.91 0.29 25.26
C ALA A 87 -15.58 0.85 23.86
N VAL A 88 -14.62 0.22 23.17
CA VAL A 88 -14.05 0.75 21.92
C VAL A 88 -13.87 -0.33 20.84
N SER A 89 -14.07 0.04 19.57
CA SER A 89 -13.87 -0.90 18.46
C SER A 89 -12.42 -1.40 18.35
N SER A 90 -12.24 -2.65 17.90
CA SER A 90 -10.91 -3.25 17.71
C SER A 90 -10.00 -2.42 16.78
N SER A 91 -10.58 -1.73 15.80
CA SER A 91 -9.82 -0.86 14.88
C SER A 91 -9.28 0.38 15.59
N SER A 92 -10.04 0.96 16.50
CA SER A 92 -9.60 2.11 17.30
C SER A 92 -8.50 1.70 18.28
N VAL A 93 -8.65 0.54 18.95
CA VAL A 93 -7.60 -0.04 19.81
C VAL A 93 -6.30 -0.26 19.01
N TYR A 94 -6.40 -0.86 17.82
CA TYR A 94 -5.25 -1.02 16.93
C TYR A 94 -4.55 0.31 16.63
N ARG A 95 -5.31 1.36 16.29
CA ARG A 95 -4.73 2.68 15.98
C ARG A 95 -4.00 3.27 17.19
N VAL A 96 -4.58 3.20 18.38
CA VAL A 96 -3.93 3.67 19.62
C VAL A 96 -2.61 2.93 19.87
N LEU A 97 -2.62 1.60 19.79
CA LEU A 97 -1.42 0.79 19.99
C LEU A 97 -0.37 1.00 18.89
N PHE A 98 -0.82 1.27 17.66
CA PHE A 98 0.04 1.53 16.51
C PHE A 98 0.74 2.88 16.65
N ASP A 99 -0.02 3.93 16.96
CA ASP A 99 0.47 5.29 17.14
C ASP A 99 1.42 5.37 18.35
N ALA A 100 1.16 4.59 19.41
CA ALA A 100 2.06 4.45 20.56
C ALA A 100 3.31 3.59 20.28
N GLY A 101 3.34 2.87 19.15
CA GLY A 101 4.50 2.06 18.75
C GLY A 101 4.77 0.83 19.64
N VAL A 102 3.81 0.43 20.47
CA VAL A 102 3.95 -0.68 21.44
C VAL A 102 3.71 -2.06 20.83
N MET A 103 3.12 -2.11 19.64
CA MET A 103 2.95 -3.38 18.93
C MET A 103 4.31 -3.89 18.42
N ARG A 104 4.53 -5.21 18.57
CA ARG A 104 5.73 -5.86 18.04
C ARG A 104 5.85 -5.57 16.54
N LYS A 105 6.89 -4.83 16.17
CA LYS A 105 7.29 -4.70 14.77
C LYS A 105 7.74 -6.08 14.32
N TRP A 106 7.15 -6.57 13.23
CA TRP A 106 7.65 -7.77 12.60
C TRP A 106 9.08 -7.50 12.12
N ASP A 107 10.04 -8.21 12.72
CA ASP A 107 11.45 -8.13 12.36
C ASP A 107 11.63 -8.76 10.97
N ARG A 108 11.39 -7.95 9.94
CA ARG A 108 11.53 -8.35 8.55
C ARG A 108 13.01 -8.48 8.27
N LYS A 109 13.47 -9.72 8.10
CA LYS A 109 14.80 -9.99 7.54
C LYS A 109 14.99 -9.13 6.28
N HIS A 110 16.14 -8.47 6.18
CA HIS A 110 16.48 -7.71 4.99
C HIS A 110 16.25 -8.55 3.74
N SER A 111 15.62 -7.94 2.74
CA SER A 111 15.35 -8.63 1.48
C SER A 111 16.67 -9.04 0.84
N LYS A 112 16.81 -10.34 0.53
CA LYS A 112 17.89 -10.85 -0.33
C LYS A 112 17.59 -10.64 -1.83
N LYS A 113 16.58 -9.83 -2.17
CA LYS A 113 16.24 -9.50 -3.55
C LYS A 113 17.35 -8.63 -4.12
N GLY A 114 18.08 -9.14 -5.12
CA GLY A 114 19.22 -8.46 -5.75
C GLY A 114 20.58 -9.10 -5.47
N THR A 115 20.72 -9.84 -4.35
CA THR A 115 21.85 -10.79 -4.16
C THR A 115 21.49 -12.10 -4.86
N GLY A 116 21.36 -12.04 -6.19
CA GLY A 116 20.91 -13.14 -7.02
C GLY A 116 21.83 -14.36 -7.00
N PHE A 117 21.33 -15.45 -7.57
CA PHE A 117 22.12 -16.65 -7.86
C PHE A 117 23.25 -16.30 -8.85
N ILE A 118 24.49 -16.61 -8.49
CA ILE A 118 25.66 -16.46 -9.37
C ILE A 118 25.59 -17.59 -10.39
N GLN A 119 25.36 -17.26 -11.66
CA GLN A 119 25.28 -18.26 -12.71
C GLN A 119 26.66 -18.89 -12.96
N PRO A 120 26.74 -20.22 -13.16
CA PRO A 120 27.97 -20.87 -13.57
C PRO A 120 28.40 -20.36 -14.97
N LEU A 121 29.71 -20.33 -15.22
CA LEU A 121 30.28 -19.95 -16.50
C LEU A 121 30.28 -21.11 -17.50
N ILE A 122 30.26 -22.35 -17.00
CA ILE A 122 30.33 -23.57 -17.82
C ILE A 122 29.24 -24.57 -17.41
N SER A 123 28.71 -25.32 -18.38
CA SER A 123 27.56 -26.24 -18.25
C SER A 123 27.68 -27.36 -17.20
N HIS A 124 28.86 -27.60 -16.62
CA HIS A 124 29.12 -28.69 -15.67
C HIS A 124 29.68 -28.21 -14.32
N GLU A 125 29.71 -26.90 -14.07
CA GLU A 125 30.22 -26.35 -12.81
C GLU A 125 29.26 -26.55 -11.64
N HIS A 126 27.95 -26.48 -11.89
CA HIS A 126 26.92 -26.67 -10.86
C HIS A 126 25.94 -27.78 -11.23
N TRP A 127 25.70 -28.67 -10.27
CA TRP A 127 24.72 -29.73 -10.35
C TRP A 127 23.55 -29.34 -9.46
N HIS A 128 22.35 -29.32 -10.01
CA HIS A 128 21.12 -29.11 -9.25
C HIS A 128 20.33 -30.41 -9.20
N ILE A 129 19.75 -30.68 -8.05
CA ILE A 129 18.80 -31.77 -7.83
C ILE A 129 17.57 -31.11 -7.25
N ASP A 130 16.45 -31.21 -7.96
CA ASP A 130 15.17 -30.76 -7.46
C ASP A 130 14.44 -31.95 -6.83
N VAL A 131 14.00 -31.74 -5.59
CA VAL A 131 13.19 -32.70 -4.84
C VAL A 131 11.78 -32.12 -4.74
N SER A 132 10.81 -32.85 -5.29
CA SER A 132 9.40 -32.54 -5.13
C SER A 132 8.73 -33.65 -4.32
N TYR A 133 7.72 -33.31 -3.53
CA TYR A 133 6.90 -34.32 -2.87
C TYR A 133 5.44 -34.18 -3.26
N ILE A 134 4.78 -35.32 -3.40
CA ILE A 134 3.35 -35.42 -3.66
C ILE A 134 2.72 -36.06 -2.42
N ASN A 135 1.78 -35.34 -1.81
CA ASN A 135 1.03 -35.84 -0.66
C ASN A 135 -0.25 -36.53 -1.15
N LEU A 136 -0.33 -37.84 -0.95
CA LEU A 136 -1.52 -38.64 -1.22
C LEU A 136 -2.13 -39.09 0.10
N ARG A 137 -3.10 -38.28 0.56
CA ARG A 137 -4.02 -38.43 1.70
C ARG A 137 -3.38 -38.72 3.08
N TYR A 138 -2.37 -39.59 3.17
CA TYR A 138 -1.57 -39.89 4.35
C TYR A 138 -0.14 -40.39 4.02
N VAL A 139 0.26 -40.46 2.75
CA VAL A 139 1.59 -40.91 2.31
C VAL A 139 2.30 -39.79 1.55
N LEU A 140 3.55 -39.53 1.91
CA LEU A 140 4.43 -38.60 1.22
C LEU A 140 5.32 -39.37 0.24
N LEU A 141 5.14 -39.15 -1.06
CA LEU A 141 6.03 -39.68 -2.08
C LEU A 141 7.04 -38.60 -2.48
N PHE A 142 8.33 -38.93 -2.41
CA PHE A 142 9.42 -38.06 -2.84
C PHE A 142 9.83 -38.45 -4.26
N VAL A 143 9.81 -37.47 -5.17
CA VAL A 143 10.26 -37.63 -6.55
C VAL A 143 11.55 -36.83 -6.70
N TYR A 144 12.60 -37.54 -7.10
CA TYR A 144 13.91 -36.95 -7.37
C TYR A 144 14.04 -36.75 -8.87
N HIS A 145 14.16 -35.50 -9.30
CA HIS A 145 14.44 -35.18 -10.70
C HIS A 145 15.91 -34.79 -10.82
N THR A 146 16.69 -35.65 -11.47
CA THR A 146 18.08 -35.35 -11.84
C THR A 146 18.10 -34.96 -13.31
N GLY A 147 18.31 -33.67 -13.60
CA GLY A 147 18.36 -33.14 -14.97
C GLY A 147 19.54 -32.21 -15.15
N TRP A 148 20.20 -32.27 -16.30
CA TRP A 148 21.21 -31.31 -16.71
C TRP A 148 20.54 -29.98 -17.04
N ILE A 149 20.97 -28.87 -16.43
CA ILE A 149 20.52 -27.53 -16.82
C ILE A 149 21.18 -27.20 -18.17
N GLN A 150 20.46 -27.46 -19.27
CA GLN A 150 20.82 -26.90 -20.56
C GLN A 150 20.22 -25.50 -20.61
N GLN A 151 21.08 -24.49 -20.41
CA GLN A 151 20.70 -23.09 -20.43
C GLN A 151 20.08 -22.76 -21.80
N ILE A 152 18.77 -22.52 -21.83
CA ILE A 152 18.08 -22.00 -23.03
C ILE A 152 18.64 -20.60 -23.28
N TYR A 153 19.62 -20.50 -24.19
CA TYR A 153 20.02 -19.22 -24.76
C TYR A 153 18.82 -18.68 -25.55
N CYS A 154 18.11 -17.69 -25.00
CA CYS A 154 17.27 -16.79 -25.80
C CYS A 154 18.17 -15.93 -26.69
N THR A 155 18.64 -16.47 -27.80
CA THR A 155 19.28 -15.71 -28.88
C THR A 155 18.19 -15.06 -29.74
N LEU A 156 17.52 -14.02 -29.20
CA LEU A 156 16.80 -13.04 -30.01
C LEU A 156 17.81 -11.95 -30.41
N LYS A 157 18.56 -12.15 -31.50
CA LYS A 157 19.36 -11.07 -32.10
C LYS A 157 19.29 -11.14 -33.64
N LYS A 158 18.37 -10.30 -34.16
CA LYS A 158 18.32 -9.65 -35.49
C LYS A 158 19.23 -10.24 -36.59
N PHE A 159 18.62 -10.88 -37.58
CA PHE A 159 19.10 -10.82 -38.96
C PHE A 159 17.98 -10.22 -39.84
N GLY A 160 18.08 -8.91 -40.02
CA GLY A 160 17.41 -8.19 -41.09
C GLY A 160 18.48 -7.46 -41.89
N SER A 161 18.26 -7.37 -43.21
CA SER A 161 19.10 -6.77 -44.26
C SER A 161 20.38 -7.54 -44.62
N VAL A 162 20.40 -8.14 -45.82
CA VAL A 162 21.00 -7.57 -47.05
C VAL A 162 20.49 -8.42 -48.23
N LEU A 163 19.58 -7.83 -49.02
CA LEU A 163 19.37 -8.18 -50.43
C LEU A 163 19.93 -6.98 -51.20
N ASN A 164 21.04 -7.21 -51.92
CA ASN A 164 21.44 -6.61 -53.19
C ASN A 164 22.75 -7.26 -53.62
#